data_AF-F1W4M6-F1
#
_entry.id   AF-F1W4M6-F1
#
_cell.length_a   1.000
_cell.length_b   1.000
_cell.length_c   1.000
_cell.angle_alpha   90.00
_cell.angle_beta   90.00
_cell.angle_gamma   90.00
#
_symmetry.space_group_name_H-M   'P 1'
#
loop_
_entity.id
_entity.type
_entity.pdbx_description
1 polymer ?
#
loop_
_entity_poly.entity_id
_entity_poly.type
_entity_poly.pdbx_seq_one_letter_code
_entity_poly.pdbx_strand_id
1 'polypeptide(L)'
;MLGFPSNDFGKQEPGSSKEIADFCFNTYGVKFPMFSKAVVSGPNANALYATLAKSTGKTPQWNFHKYLIDRSGKVITSFPSEVAPGNPALVTAIEKALNQSI
;
A
#
# COMPACT_ATOMS: atom_id res chain seq x y z
N MET A 1 2.57 4.28 8.14
CA MET A 1 2.20 3.87 6.76
C MET A 1 3.47 3.54 6.00
N LEU A 2 3.38 2.70 4.96
CA LEU A 2 4.50 2.33 4.08
C LEU A 2 4.04 2.48 2.64
N GLY A 3 4.82 3.15 1.79
CA GLY A 3 4.47 3.36 0.39
C GLY A 3 5.35 2.55 -0.56
N PHE A 4 4.72 1.89 -1.53
CA PHE A 4 5.39 1.09 -2.55
C PHE A 4 5.04 1.68 -3.93
N PRO A 5 5.93 2.48 -4.54
CA PRO A 5 5.76 2.93 -5.91
C PRO A 5 5.65 1.76 -6.88
N SER A 6 4.80 1.87 -7.89
CA SER A 6 4.63 0.84 -8.90
C SER A 6 4.23 1.45 -10.24
N ASN A 7 4.78 0.90 -11.32
CA ASN A 7 4.44 1.32 -12.68
C ASN A 7 3.44 0.36 -13.36
N ASP A 8 2.90 -0.61 -12.61
CA ASP A 8 2.02 -1.66 -13.11
C ASP A 8 0.70 -1.11 -13.68
N PHE A 9 0.26 0.05 -13.18
CA PHE A 9 -1.06 0.62 -13.48
C PHE A 9 -0.93 1.89 -14.32
N GLY A 10 -1.30 1.79 -15.60
CA GLY A 10 -1.35 2.93 -16.52
C GLY A 10 -0.02 3.62 -16.78
N LYS A 11 1.11 2.99 -16.42
CA LYS A 11 2.46 3.56 -16.50
C LYS A 11 2.59 4.93 -15.81
N GLN A 12 1.87 5.13 -14.71
CA GLN A 12 1.82 6.41 -13.99
C GLN A 12 3.07 6.70 -13.14
N GLU A 13 4.00 5.76 -13.05
CA GLU A 13 5.24 5.88 -12.28
C GLU A 13 6.49 5.54 -13.15
N PRO A 14 6.72 6.27 -14.25
CA PRO A 14 7.74 5.93 -15.23
C PRO A 14 9.16 6.18 -14.72
N GLY A 15 9.35 7.08 -13.75
CA GLY A 15 10.64 7.51 -13.22
C GLY A 15 11.43 6.41 -12.50
N SER A 16 12.71 6.67 -12.23
CA SER A 16 13.56 5.82 -11.41
C SER A 16 13.14 5.89 -9.93
N SER A 17 13.46 4.85 -9.14
CA SER A 17 13.15 4.82 -7.70
C SER A 17 13.67 6.06 -6.94
N LYS A 18 14.83 6.61 -7.36
CA LYS A 18 15.41 7.82 -6.77
C LYS A 18 14.57 9.06 -7.10
N GLU A 19 14.21 9.24 -8.36
CA GLU A 19 13.38 10.38 -8.80
C GLU A 19 12.00 10.35 -8.13
N ILE A 20 11.42 9.16 -7.94
CA ILE A 20 10.12 8.99 -7.28
C ILE A 20 10.21 9.36 -5.79
N ALA A 21 11.24 8.87 -5.08
CA ALA A 21 11.43 9.20 -3.68
C ALA A 21 11.67 10.70 -3.48
N ASP A 22 12.53 11.30 -4.31
CA ASP A 22 12.82 12.74 -4.28
C ASP A 22 11.56 13.56 -4.62
N PHE A 23 10.74 13.13 -5.58
CA PHE A 23 9.48 13.79 -5.94
C PHE A 23 8.44 13.72 -4.81
N CYS A 24 8.21 12.55 -4.22
CA CYS A 24 7.22 12.39 -3.14
C CYS A 24 7.60 13.16 -1.87
N PHE A 25 8.88 13.16 -1.50
CA PHE A 25 9.36 13.87 -0.32
C PHE A 25 9.30 15.40 -0.53
N ASN A 26 9.86 15.89 -1.64
CA ASN A 26 9.98 17.33 -1.89
C ASN A 26 8.64 17.99 -2.29
N THR A 27 7.75 17.28 -2.99
CA THR A 27 6.51 17.86 -3.54
C THR A 27 5.32 17.69 -2.60
N TYR A 28 5.18 16.53 -1.96
CA TYR A 28 3.98 16.19 -1.20
C TYR A 28 4.22 16.10 0.31
N GLY A 29 5.46 16.34 0.77
CA GLY A 29 5.79 16.33 2.21
C GLY A 29 5.48 15.00 2.89
N VAL A 30 5.56 13.90 2.14
CA VAL A 30 5.25 12.56 2.64
C VAL A 30 6.23 12.21 3.77
N LYS A 31 5.70 12.05 4.99
CA LYS A 31 6.49 11.77 6.21
C LYS A 31 6.64 10.29 6.53
N PHE A 32 6.33 9.41 5.60
CA PHE A 32 6.41 7.96 5.80
C PHE A 32 7.38 7.30 4.81
N PRO A 33 7.95 6.13 5.16
CA PRO A 33 8.90 5.44 4.30
C PRO A 33 8.31 5.08 2.94
N MET A 34 9.01 5.48 1.89
CA MET A 34 8.78 5.06 0.52
C MET A 34 9.86 4.05 0.13
N PHE A 35 9.45 2.88 -0.38
CA PHE A 35 10.36 1.84 -0.84
C PHE A 35 10.77 2.06 -2.30
N SER A 36 11.72 1.26 -2.79
CA SER A 36 12.03 1.20 -4.22
C SER A 36 10.81 0.74 -5.03
N LYS A 37 10.77 1.14 -6.31
CA LYS A 37 9.71 0.73 -7.23
C LYS A 37 9.58 -0.79 -7.27
N ALA A 38 8.34 -1.28 -7.23
CA ALA A 38 8.03 -2.70 -7.15
C ALA A 38 6.94 -3.11 -8.15
N VAL A 39 7.00 -4.39 -8.57
CA VAL A 39 5.88 -5.07 -9.23
C VAL A 39 4.96 -5.59 -8.13
N VAL A 40 3.70 -5.15 -8.17
CA VAL A 40 2.72 -5.36 -7.09
C VAL A 40 1.51 -6.15 -7.56
N SER A 41 1.40 -6.39 -8.86
CA SER A 41 0.26 -7.06 -9.49
C SER A 41 0.68 -8.10 -10.53
N GLY A 42 -0.29 -8.95 -10.91
CA GLY A 42 -0.07 -10.01 -11.88
C GLY A 42 0.83 -11.15 -11.39
N PRO A 43 1.26 -12.05 -12.28
CA PRO A 43 2.03 -13.25 -11.94
C PRO A 43 3.44 -12.95 -11.42
N ASN A 44 3.96 -11.75 -11.68
CA ASN A 44 5.30 -11.32 -11.27
C ASN A 44 5.27 -10.41 -10.03
N ALA A 45 4.14 -10.32 -9.33
CA ALA A 45 4.05 -9.58 -8.08
C ALA A 45 5.13 -10.08 -7.09
N ASN A 46 5.78 -9.15 -6.40
CA ASN A 46 6.84 -9.51 -5.46
C ASN A 46 6.30 -10.37 -4.29
N ALA A 47 7.20 -10.95 -3.51
CA ALA A 47 6.85 -11.87 -2.42
C ALA A 47 5.89 -11.26 -1.38
N LEU A 48 6.02 -9.97 -1.08
CA LEU A 48 5.12 -9.27 -0.17
C LEU A 48 3.69 -9.25 -0.72
N TYR A 49 3.50 -8.75 -1.95
CA TYR A 49 2.17 -8.64 -2.56
C TYR A 49 1.55 -10.01 -2.89
N ALA A 50 2.36 -11.01 -3.25
CA ALA A 50 1.89 -12.38 -3.40
C ALA A 50 1.36 -12.95 -2.07
N THR A 51 2.05 -12.67 -0.95
CA THR A 51 1.61 -13.09 0.39
C THR A 51 0.34 -12.38 0.82
N LEU A 52 0.25 -11.07 0.59
CA LEU A 52 -0.96 -10.27 0.88
C LEU A 52 -2.17 -10.78 0.08
N ALA A 53 -1.97 -11.09 -1.20
CA ALA A 53 -2.99 -11.67 -2.07
C ALA A 53 -3.47 -13.03 -1.56
N LYS A 54 -2.54 -13.91 -1.15
CA LYS A 54 -2.87 -15.20 -0.56
C LYS A 54 -3.65 -15.07 0.76
N SER A 55 -3.28 -14.10 1.60
CA SER A 55 -3.91 -13.89 2.90
C SER A 55 -5.32 -13.27 2.82
N THR A 56 -5.59 -12.45 1.79
CA THR A 56 -6.82 -11.67 1.69
C THR A 56 -7.75 -12.11 0.56
N GLY A 57 -7.23 -12.86 -0.42
CA GLY A 57 -7.90 -13.11 -1.69
C GLY A 57 -8.03 -11.86 -2.57
N LYS A 58 -7.31 -10.77 -2.25
CA LYS A 58 -7.39 -9.48 -2.95
C LYS A 58 -6.01 -9.04 -3.43
N THR A 59 -5.93 -8.63 -4.69
CA THR A 59 -4.75 -8.03 -5.31
C THR A 59 -5.00 -6.57 -5.67
N PRO A 60 -3.95 -5.74 -5.77
CA PRO A 60 -4.10 -4.39 -6.28
C PRO A 60 -4.64 -4.42 -7.73
N GLN A 61 -5.74 -3.70 -7.97
CA GLN A 61 -6.34 -3.55 -9.30
C GLN A 61 -5.98 -2.20 -9.94
N TRP A 62 -5.58 -1.23 -9.11
CA TRP A 62 -5.18 0.09 -9.52
C TRP A 62 -4.25 0.73 -8.46
N ASN A 63 -3.73 1.92 -8.77
CA ASN A 63 -2.95 2.72 -7.84
C ASN A 63 -3.73 2.98 -6.54
N PHE A 64 -3.01 3.13 -5.43
CA PHE A 64 -3.58 3.38 -4.09
C PHE A 64 -4.45 2.25 -3.51
N HIS A 65 -4.25 0.99 -3.88
CA HIS A 65 -4.77 -0.13 -3.09
C HIS A 65 -4.08 -0.17 -1.70
N LYS A 66 -4.81 -0.52 -0.65
CA LYS A 66 -4.33 -0.40 0.75
C LYS A 66 -4.50 -1.73 1.47
N TYR A 67 -3.49 -2.14 2.24
CA TYR A 67 -3.58 -3.28 3.15
C TYR A 67 -3.41 -2.80 4.59
N LEU A 68 -4.23 -3.32 5.50
CA LEU A 68 -4.10 -3.07 6.94
C LEU A 68 -3.51 -4.31 7.61
N ILE A 69 -2.36 -4.11 8.26
CA ILE A 69 -1.60 -5.15 8.96
C ILE A 69 -1.52 -4.73 10.42
N ASP A 70 -1.77 -5.65 11.35
CA ASP A 70 -1.70 -5.39 12.79
C ASP A 70 -0.26 -5.45 13.34
N ARG A 71 -0.12 -5.20 14.65
CA ARG A 71 1.18 -5.18 15.34
C ARG A 71 1.86 -6.55 15.42
N SER A 72 1.11 -7.63 15.24
CA SER A 72 1.65 -9.00 15.16
C SER A 72 2.12 -9.38 13.76
N GLY A 73 1.88 -8.51 12.76
CA GLY A 73 2.19 -8.78 11.36
C GLY A 73 1.07 -9.52 10.61
N LYS A 74 -0.10 -9.73 11.22
CA LYS A 74 -1.24 -10.36 10.57
C LYS A 74 -2.00 -9.34 9.73
N VAL A 75 -2.37 -9.74 8.51
CA VAL A 75 -3.22 -8.92 7.64
C VAL A 75 -4.65 -8.94 8.18
N ILE A 76 -5.16 -7.77 8.57
CA ILE A 76 -6.53 -7.60 9.04
C ILE A 76 -7.49 -7.56 7.85
N THR A 77 -7.20 -6.72 6.85
CA THR A 77 -8.07 -6.49 5.70
C THR A 77 -7.33 -5.75 4.57
N SER A 78 -8.00 -5.60 3.43
CA SER A 78 -7.56 -4.81 2.28
C SER A 78 -8.67 -3.84 1.85
N PHE A 79 -8.29 -2.66 1.36
CA PHE A 79 -9.20 -1.66 0.82
C PHE A 79 -8.85 -1.37 -0.64
N PRO A 80 -9.84 -1.35 -1.55
CA PRO A 80 -9.62 -1.06 -2.95
C PRO A 80 -9.31 0.44 -3.16
N SER A 81 -8.88 0.78 -4.37
CA SER A 81 -8.34 2.09 -4.72
C SER A 81 -9.34 3.24 -4.51
N GLU A 82 -10.63 2.97 -4.71
CA GLU A 82 -11.74 3.92 -4.58
C GLU A 82 -12.01 4.33 -3.13
N VAL A 83 -11.56 3.53 -2.15
CA VAL A 83 -11.68 3.89 -0.74
C VAL A 83 -10.72 5.04 -0.45
N ALA A 84 -11.28 6.24 -0.32
CA ALA A 84 -10.55 7.44 0.02
C ALA A 84 -9.84 7.32 1.39
N PRO A 85 -8.70 8.01 1.61
CA PRO A 85 -7.96 7.96 2.88
C PRO A 85 -8.78 8.32 4.12
N GLY A 86 -9.77 9.22 3.98
CA GLY A 86 -10.67 9.62 5.06
C GLY A 86 -11.95 8.78 5.16
N ASN A 87 -12.06 7.68 4.42
CA ASN A 87 -13.27 6.86 4.46
C ASN A 87 -13.51 6.32 5.89
N PRO A 88 -14.72 6.47 6.46
CA PRO A 88 -14.99 6.05 7.84
C PRO A 88 -14.68 4.58 8.10
N ALA A 89 -14.95 3.67 7.16
CA ALA A 89 -14.67 2.25 7.33
C ALA A 89 -13.17 1.96 7.45
N LEU A 90 -12.33 2.70 6.71
CA LEU A 90 -10.88 2.59 6.80
C LEU A 90 -10.37 3.15 8.13
N VAL A 91 -10.83 4.34 8.53
CA VAL A 91 -10.42 4.98 9.79
C VAL A 91 -10.81 4.11 10.99
N THR A 92 -12.07 3.65 11.05
CA THR A 92 -12.54 2.77 12.13
C THR A 92 -11.75 1.46 12.20
N ALA A 93 -11.38 0.87 11.05
CA ALA A 93 -10.55 -0.34 11.04
C ALA A 93 -9.16 -0.09 11.63
N ILE A 94 -8.56 1.07 11.32
CA ILE A 94 -7.27 1.49 11.90
C ILE A 94 -7.39 1.71 13.41
N GLU A 95 -8.38 2.47 13.86
CA GLU A 95 -8.60 2.74 15.29
C GLU A 95 -8.81 1.45 16.08
N LYS A 96 -9.60 0.52 15.52
CA LYS A 96 -9.79 -0.81 16.11
C LYS A 96 -8.47 -1.58 16.22
N ALA A 97 -7.63 -1.55 15.18
CA ALA A 97 -6.32 -2.20 15.20
C ALA A 97 -5.35 -1.56 16.20
N LEU A 98 -5.45 -0.25 16.44
CA LEU A 98 -4.62 0.45 17.41
C LEU A 98 -5.00 0.14 18.87
N ASN A 99 -6.28 -0.15 19.11
CA ASN A 99 -6.82 -0.47 20.44
C ASN A 99 -6.68 -1.96 20.81
N GLN A 100 -6.11 -2.80 19.94
CA GLN A 100 -5.82 -4.19 20.26
C GLN A 100 -4.57 -4.28 21.16
N SER A 101 -4.71 -4.95 22.30
CA SER A 101 -3.57 -5.35 23.14
C SER A 101 -2.71 -6.38 22.39
N ILE A 102 -1.39 -6.29 22.56
CA ILE A 102 -0.41 -7.26 22.04
C ILE A 102 -0.37 -8.47 22.98
#